data_AF-A0A180GL50-F1
#
_entry.id   AF-A0A180GL50-F1
#
_cell.length_a   1.000
_cell.length_b   1.000
_cell.length_c   1.000
_cell.angle_alpha   90.00
_cell.angle_beta   90.00
_cell.angle_gamma   90.00
#
_symmetry.space_group_name_H-M   'P 1'
#
loop_
_entity.id
_entity.type
_entity.pdbx_description
1 polymer ?
#
loop_
_entity_poly.entity_id
_entity_poly.type
_entity_poly.pdbx_seq_one_letter_code
_entity_poly.pdbx_strand_id
1 'polypeptide(L)'
;MSTNESMMPGGSDCLIKFGSRADYNRFVGQLRSQLRSYLISSCQENNIEIGSPDFLTLESILMDVFIKYTLEFIRENLLVDSRPLTPPPEFADSSRPVNGDGSGEQQTSHHSQPSSSRNNKEPIKPTLTRPCDTALNERVIRQQYALYDAAVENTRKRKDLPGHIIQRLETAAQQSSEHLHSQTEEINQLEANRAEQLTTDPRQRWDILNAEPPNIQETQANFTGANQTICELIQSLPQLIETTSRAINLHEEVANTLKTT
;
A
#
# COMPACT_ATOMS: atom_id res chain seq x y z
N MET A 1 -20.00 -65.40 -33.00
CA MET A 1 -21.19 -65.22 -32.14
C MET A 1 -21.10 -66.21 -30.99
N SER A 2 -20.57 -65.73 -29.86
CA SER A 2 -21.06 -66.03 -28.49
C SER A 2 -20.08 -65.38 -27.51
N THR A 3 -20.63 -64.44 -26.77
CA THR A 3 -20.08 -63.64 -25.68
C THR A 3 -19.53 -64.49 -24.55
N ASN A 4 -18.36 -64.15 -24.03
CA ASN A 4 -18.10 -64.27 -22.60
C ASN A 4 -17.39 -63.01 -22.13
N GLU A 5 -17.96 -62.46 -21.06
CA GLU A 5 -17.78 -61.13 -20.58
C GLU A 5 -16.38 -60.87 -20.02
N SER A 6 -15.99 -59.61 -20.16
CA SER A 6 -14.81 -59.00 -19.58
C SER A 6 -14.82 -59.19 -18.06
N MET A 7 -13.89 -60.00 -17.57
CA MET A 7 -13.60 -60.18 -16.16
C MET A 7 -12.88 -58.92 -15.67
N MET A 8 -13.66 -57.99 -15.11
CA MET A 8 -13.16 -56.80 -14.43
C MET A 8 -12.25 -57.23 -13.26
N PRO A 9 -11.02 -56.69 -13.12
CA PRO A 9 -10.18 -56.93 -11.95
C PRO A 9 -10.65 -55.99 -10.84
N GLY A 10 -11.66 -56.40 -10.09
CA GLY A 10 -12.14 -55.70 -8.91
C GLY A 10 -12.20 -56.67 -7.74
N GLY A 11 -11.25 -56.56 -6.80
CA GLY A 11 -11.38 -57.17 -5.49
C GLY A 11 -10.06 -57.65 -4.87
N SER A 12 -9.60 -56.91 -3.86
CA SER A 12 -8.76 -57.38 -2.74
C SER A 12 -7.24 -57.40 -2.95
N ASP A 13 -6.53 -56.26 -2.97
CA ASP A 13 -5.05 -56.34 -2.85
C ASP A 13 -4.35 -55.35 -1.91
N CYS A 14 -5.01 -54.36 -1.28
CA CYS A 14 -4.31 -53.46 -0.34
C CYS A 14 -5.20 -52.97 0.83
N LEU A 15 -5.87 -53.86 1.55
CA LEU A 15 -6.58 -53.45 2.78
C LEU A 15 -5.61 -53.25 3.94
N ILE A 16 -5.43 -52.00 4.37
CA ILE A 16 -4.60 -51.64 5.53
C ILE A 16 -5.50 -51.60 6.76
N LYS A 17 -5.21 -52.45 7.75
CA LYS A 17 -6.02 -52.59 8.97
C LYS A 17 -5.27 -52.06 10.18
N PHE A 18 -5.91 -51.17 10.92
CA PHE A 18 -5.48 -50.68 12.22
C PHE A 18 -6.36 -51.30 13.31
N GLY A 19 -5.72 -51.86 14.33
CA GLY A 19 -6.38 -52.53 15.46
C GLY A 19 -7.07 -51.58 16.43
N SER A 20 -6.83 -50.27 16.31
CA SER A 20 -7.50 -49.22 17.07
C SER A 20 -7.32 -47.85 16.42
N ARG A 21 -8.14 -46.87 16.82
CA ARG A 21 -7.93 -45.46 16.44
C ARG A 21 -6.59 -44.90 16.91
N ALA A 22 -6.07 -45.40 18.03
CA ALA A 22 -4.76 -44.98 18.55
C ALA A 22 -3.62 -45.43 17.62
N ASP A 23 -3.71 -46.64 17.05
CA ASP A 23 -2.70 -47.16 16.12
C ASP A 23 -2.68 -46.37 14.81
N TYR A 24 -3.85 -46.02 14.29
CA TYR A 24 -3.96 -45.12 13.14
C TYR A 24 -3.34 -43.75 13.43
N ASN A 25 -3.65 -43.13 14.58
CA ASN A 25 -3.08 -41.83 14.94
C ASN A 25 -1.55 -41.91 15.11
N ARG A 26 -1.04 -43.02 15.65
CA ARG A 26 0.40 -43.28 15.77
C ARG A 26 1.05 -43.40 14.39
N PHE A 27 0.43 -44.11 13.46
CA PHE A 27 0.89 -44.21 12.07
C PHE A 27 0.94 -42.83 11.39
N VAL A 28 -0.13 -42.04 11.49
CA VAL A 28 -0.15 -40.66 10.95
C VAL A 28 0.93 -39.79 11.59
N GLY A 29 1.15 -39.92 12.91
CA GLY A 29 2.23 -39.22 13.62
C GLY A 29 3.62 -39.61 13.12
N GLN A 30 3.86 -40.91 12.86
CA GLN A 30 5.12 -41.39 12.28
C GLN A 30 5.33 -40.89 10.86
N LEU A 31 4.29 -40.91 10.02
CA LEU A 31 4.34 -40.38 8.65
C LEU A 31 4.69 -38.88 8.65
N ARG A 32 4.04 -38.09 9.52
CA ARG A 32 4.36 -36.67 9.71
C ARG A 32 5.81 -36.46 10.14
N SER A 33 6.29 -37.26 11.09
CA SER A 33 7.68 -37.17 11.55
C SER A 33 8.68 -37.48 10.43
N GLN A 34 8.43 -38.53 9.64
CA GLN A 34 9.31 -38.92 8.54
C GLN A 34 9.34 -37.88 7.43
N LEU A 35 8.18 -37.36 7.03
CA LEU A 35 8.08 -36.30 6.03
C LEU A 35 8.78 -35.03 6.51
N ARG A 36 8.71 -34.71 7.81
CA ARG A 36 9.38 -33.54 8.37
C ARG A 36 10.89 -33.71 8.35
N SER A 37 11.39 -34.89 8.73
CA SER A 37 12.81 -35.21 8.64
C SER A 37 13.32 -35.11 7.20
N TYR A 38 12.56 -35.63 6.23
CA TYR A 38 12.90 -35.54 4.81
C TYR A 38 12.91 -34.08 4.32
N LEU A 39 11.90 -33.29 4.69
CA LEU A 39 11.83 -31.88 4.36
C LEU A 39 13.04 -31.12 4.91
N ILE A 40 13.42 -31.35 6.17
CA ILE A 40 14.59 -30.72 6.79
C ILE A 40 15.85 -31.05 6.01
N SER A 41 16.10 -32.33 5.72
CA SER A 41 17.27 -32.75 4.94
C SER A 41 17.29 -32.14 3.54
N SER A 42 16.15 -32.17 2.83
CA SER A 42 16.04 -31.60 1.49
C SER A 42 16.24 -30.08 1.47
N CYS A 43 15.69 -29.36 2.46
CA CYS A 43 15.91 -27.92 2.60
C CYS A 43 17.37 -27.59 2.90
N GLN A 44 18.04 -28.36 3.76
CA GLN A 44 19.47 -28.19 4.05
C GLN A 44 20.32 -28.42 2.80
N GLU A 45 20.02 -29.45 2.00
CA GLU A 45 20.71 -29.73 0.73
C GLU A 45 20.53 -28.61 -0.31
N ASN A 46 19.39 -27.92 -0.29
CA ASN A 46 19.06 -26.83 -1.22
C ASN A 46 19.37 -25.43 -0.66
N ASN A 47 20.11 -25.31 0.45
CA ASN A 47 20.45 -24.05 1.11
C ASN A 47 19.22 -23.21 1.55
N ILE A 48 18.11 -23.86 1.88
CA ILE A 48 16.93 -23.21 2.46
C ILE A 48 17.06 -23.25 3.98
N GLU A 49 17.06 -22.07 4.60
CA GLU A 49 17.17 -21.95 6.06
C GLU A 49 15.93 -22.49 6.78
N ILE A 50 16.16 -23.32 7.81
CA ILE A 50 15.08 -23.89 8.63
C ILE A 50 14.40 -22.75 9.41
N GLY A 51 13.09 -22.62 9.26
CA GLY A 51 12.31 -21.53 9.87
C GLY A 51 12.17 -20.28 9.00
N SER A 52 12.78 -20.27 7.81
CA SER A 52 12.51 -19.25 6.79
C SER A 52 11.04 -19.30 6.30
N PRO A 53 10.51 -18.20 5.73
CA PRO A 53 9.18 -18.20 5.12
C PRO A 53 8.99 -19.30 4.08
N ASP A 54 10.02 -19.62 3.29
CA ASP A 54 10.00 -20.66 2.28
C ASP A 54 9.91 -22.05 2.91
N PHE A 55 10.71 -22.31 3.95
CA PHE A 55 10.62 -23.55 4.74
C PHE A 55 9.23 -23.74 5.34
N LEU A 56 8.66 -22.69 5.96
CA LEU A 56 7.33 -22.76 6.58
C LEU A 56 6.21 -22.99 5.55
N THR A 57 6.37 -22.42 4.35
CA THR A 57 5.42 -22.63 3.24
C THR A 57 5.48 -24.08 2.75
N LEU A 58 6.69 -24.62 2.53
CA LEU A 58 6.88 -26.01 2.15
C LEU A 58 6.40 -26.98 3.23
N GLU A 59 6.64 -26.67 4.51
CA GLU A 59 6.16 -27.47 5.64
C GLU A 59 4.63 -27.51 5.68
N SER A 60 3.95 -26.37 5.49
CA SER A 60 2.49 -26.34 5.45
C SER A 60 1.91 -27.11 4.26
N ILE A 61 2.49 -26.94 3.06
CA ILE A 61 2.05 -27.70 1.87
C ILE A 61 2.22 -29.20 2.10
N LEU A 62 3.37 -29.63 2.62
CA LEU A 62 3.64 -31.05 2.83
C LEU A 62 2.78 -31.64 3.96
N MET A 63 2.65 -30.92 5.08
CA MET A 63 1.99 -31.44 6.29
C MET A 63 0.47 -31.31 6.28
N ASP A 64 -0.06 -30.26 5.66
CA ASP A 64 -1.49 -29.91 5.75
C ASP A 64 -2.23 -30.21 4.45
N VAL A 65 -1.56 -30.12 3.30
CA VAL A 65 -2.16 -30.43 1.99
C VAL A 65 -1.81 -31.86 1.59
N PHE A 66 -0.53 -32.18 1.37
CA PHE A 66 -0.13 -33.46 0.81
C PHE A 66 -0.55 -34.65 1.69
N ILE A 67 -0.28 -34.62 3.00
CA ILE A 67 -0.70 -35.69 3.91
C ILE A 67 -2.23 -35.84 3.93
N LYS A 68 -2.97 -34.72 3.96
CA LYS A 68 -4.43 -34.72 4.02
C LYS A 68 -5.03 -35.39 2.77
N TYR A 69 -4.60 -34.98 1.59
CA TYR A 69 -5.10 -35.57 0.33
C TYR A 69 -4.61 -37.00 0.12
N THR A 70 -3.39 -37.34 0.54
CA THR A 70 -2.87 -38.71 0.45
C THR A 70 -3.66 -39.66 1.34
N LEU A 71 -3.94 -39.25 2.59
CA LEU A 71 -4.74 -40.05 3.52
C LEU A 71 -6.19 -40.19 3.06
N GLU A 72 -6.75 -39.16 2.41
CA GLU A 72 -8.07 -39.25 1.79
C GLU A 72 -8.07 -40.20 0.59
N PHE A 73 -7.06 -40.11 -0.29
CA PHE A 73 -6.92 -40.98 -1.45
C PHE A 73 -6.86 -42.46 -1.05
N ILE A 74 -6.13 -42.80 0.01
CA ILE A 74 -6.04 -44.18 0.49
C ILE A 74 -7.18 -44.58 1.45
N ARG A 75 -8.06 -43.65 1.84
CA ARG A 75 -9.07 -43.84 2.90
C ARG A 75 -9.96 -45.05 2.67
N GLU A 76 -10.39 -45.27 1.43
CA GLU A 76 -11.26 -46.40 1.06
C GLU A 76 -10.61 -47.77 1.34
N ASN A 77 -9.29 -47.80 1.40
CA ASN A 77 -8.48 -48.98 1.70
C ASN A 77 -8.04 -49.07 3.17
N LEU A 78 -8.41 -48.09 4.01
CA LEU A 78 -8.07 -48.03 5.43
C LEU A 78 -9.25 -48.50 6.31
N LEU A 79 -9.00 -49.51 7.14
CA LEU A 79 -9.94 -49.97 8.16
C LEU A 79 -9.39 -49.69 9.55
N VAL A 80 -10.19 -49.07 10.42
CA VAL A 80 -9.88 -48.85 11.84
C VAL A 80 -10.94 -49.58 12.66
N ASP A 81 -10.53 -50.50 13.55
CA ASP A 81 -11.47 -51.37 14.29
C ASP A 81 -12.44 -52.13 13.34
N SER A 82 -11.93 -52.57 12.18
CA SER A 82 -12.71 -53.20 11.10
C SER A 82 -13.83 -52.34 10.51
N ARG A 83 -13.82 -51.03 10.75
CA ARG A 83 -14.75 -50.06 10.16
C ARG A 83 -14.04 -49.15 9.17
N PRO A 84 -14.69 -48.76 8.06
CA PRO A 84 -14.16 -47.75 7.15
C PRO A 84 -13.95 -46.42 7.88
N LEU A 85 -12.88 -45.72 7.55
CA LEU A 85 -12.62 -44.40 8.11
C LEU A 85 -13.63 -43.37 7.54
N THR A 86 -14.28 -42.64 8.44
CA THR A 86 -15.21 -41.57 8.07
C THR A 86 -14.45 -40.42 7.40
N PRO A 87 -14.91 -39.90 6.25
CA PRO A 87 -14.27 -38.76 5.61
C PRO A 87 -14.33 -37.52 6.52
N PRO A 88 -13.30 -36.66 6.52
CA PRO A 88 -13.37 -35.34 7.12
C PRO A 88 -14.52 -34.51 6.51
N PRO A 89 -15.07 -33.52 7.24
CA PRO A 89 -16.22 -32.70 6.77
C PRO A 89 -16.02 -32.05 5.40
N GLU A 90 -14.77 -31.74 5.04
CA GLU A 90 -14.40 -31.10 3.78
C GLU A 90 -14.44 -32.06 2.58
N PHE A 91 -14.43 -33.37 2.83
CA PHE A 91 -14.53 -34.45 1.83
C PHE A 91 -15.84 -35.23 1.96
N ALA A 92 -16.75 -34.78 2.84
CA ALA A 92 -18.07 -35.36 2.96
C ALA A 92 -18.91 -34.89 1.77
N ASP A 93 -19.13 -35.77 0.79
CA ASP A 93 -20.03 -35.51 -0.33
C ASP A 93 -21.42 -35.11 0.21
N SER A 94 -21.81 -33.87 -0.03
CA SER A 94 -23.20 -33.39 0.16
C SER A 94 -24.16 -33.91 -0.92
N SER A 95 -23.72 -34.89 -1.72
CA SER A 95 -24.40 -35.40 -2.90
C SER A 95 -24.49 -36.92 -2.86
N ARG A 96 -25.26 -37.46 -1.91
CA ARG A 96 -26.05 -38.67 -2.20
C ARG A 96 -27.43 -38.20 -2.66
N PRO A 97 -27.78 -38.32 -3.95
CA PRO A 97 -29.16 -38.12 -4.36
C PRO A 97 -29.99 -39.22 -3.69
N VAL A 98 -30.92 -38.79 -2.84
CA VAL A 98 -32.03 -39.64 -2.40
C VAL A 98 -32.82 -39.96 -3.66
N ASN A 99 -32.88 -41.25 -4.00
CA ASN A 99 -33.75 -41.76 -5.05
C ASN A 99 -35.17 -41.23 -4.83
N GLY A 100 -35.77 -40.75 -5.92
CA GLY A 100 -36.95 -39.90 -5.94
C GLY A 100 -38.22 -40.50 -5.35
N ASP A 101 -39.14 -39.63 -4.99
CA ASP A 101 -40.37 -39.42 -5.76
C ASP A 101 -41.09 -38.15 -5.26
N GLY A 102 -41.85 -37.49 -6.14
CA GLY A 102 -42.98 -36.66 -5.72
C GLY A 102 -42.85 -35.12 -5.75
N SER A 103 -43.30 -34.55 -6.88
CA SER A 103 -44.03 -33.27 -7.07
C SER A 103 -43.54 -31.95 -6.47
N GLY A 104 -43.44 -30.97 -7.37
CA GLY A 104 -43.04 -29.60 -7.08
C GLY A 104 -44.14 -28.71 -6.50
N GLU A 105 -43.69 -27.53 -6.06
CA GLU A 105 -44.26 -26.22 -6.37
C GLU A 105 -43.32 -25.13 -5.82
N GLN A 106 -43.25 -24.02 -6.54
CA GLN A 106 -42.50 -22.80 -6.19
C GLN A 106 -43.05 -22.17 -4.90
N GLN A 107 -42.21 -21.52 -4.08
CA GLN A 107 -42.38 -20.10 -3.69
C GLN A 107 -41.38 -19.60 -2.61
N THR A 108 -40.76 -18.47 -2.95
CA THR A 108 -40.45 -17.26 -2.14
C THR A 108 -40.08 -17.35 -0.66
N SER A 109 -38.93 -16.74 -0.37
CA SER A 109 -38.52 -16.02 0.85
C SER A 109 -39.63 -15.60 1.83
N HIS A 110 -39.45 -15.88 3.13
CA HIS A 110 -39.60 -14.94 4.25
C HIS A 110 -39.18 -15.57 5.60
N HIS A 111 -38.69 -14.71 6.50
CA HIS A 111 -38.37 -14.94 7.92
C HIS A 111 -39.36 -15.81 8.70
N SER A 112 -38.85 -16.69 9.58
CA SER A 112 -39.40 -16.93 10.92
C SER A 112 -38.39 -17.61 11.85
N GLN A 113 -38.47 -17.20 13.11
CA GLN A 113 -37.66 -17.56 14.29
C GLN A 113 -37.73 -19.06 14.69
N PRO A 114 -36.88 -19.50 15.64
CA PRO A 114 -36.53 -20.90 15.85
C PRO A 114 -37.57 -21.66 16.68
N SER A 115 -38.05 -22.79 16.17
CA SER A 115 -38.83 -23.74 16.96
C SER A 115 -37.90 -24.68 17.72
N SER A 116 -38.04 -24.65 19.05
CA SER A 116 -37.37 -25.52 20.00
C SER A 116 -37.45 -27.01 19.63
N SER A 117 -36.32 -27.69 19.62
CA SER A 117 -36.26 -29.11 19.94
C SER A 117 -35.00 -29.37 20.75
N ARG A 118 -35.24 -29.67 22.03
CA ARG A 118 -34.28 -30.19 22.99
C ARG A 118 -33.54 -31.37 22.37
N ASN A 119 -32.30 -31.14 21.97
CA ASN A 119 -31.27 -32.16 21.94
C ASN A 119 -30.03 -31.51 22.54
N ASN A 120 -29.64 -31.99 23.72
CA ASN A 120 -28.35 -31.70 24.34
C ASN A 120 -27.24 -32.12 23.37
N LYS A 121 -26.85 -31.23 22.48
CA LYS A 121 -25.51 -31.22 21.90
C LYS A 121 -24.76 -30.17 22.67
N GLU A 122 -23.86 -30.62 23.53
CA GLU A 122 -22.74 -29.79 23.95
C GLU A 122 -22.20 -29.06 22.70
N PRO A 123 -21.91 -27.76 22.78
CA PRO A 123 -21.34 -27.07 21.64
C PRO A 123 -20.02 -27.76 21.32
N ILE A 124 -19.95 -28.40 20.15
CA ILE A 124 -18.73 -28.93 19.57
C ILE A 124 -17.75 -27.75 19.58
N LYS A 125 -16.78 -27.76 20.50
CA LYS A 125 -15.71 -26.77 20.53
C LYS A 125 -15.02 -26.87 19.17
N PRO A 126 -14.96 -25.78 18.37
CA PRO A 126 -14.28 -25.84 17.10
C PRO A 126 -12.82 -26.25 17.33
N THR A 127 -12.43 -27.32 16.65
CA THR A 127 -11.06 -27.84 16.60
C THR A 127 -10.12 -26.70 16.24
N LEU A 128 -9.21 -26.36 17.16
CA LEU A 128 -8.09 -25.41 17.04
C LEU A 128 -7.85 -24.85 15.62
N THR A 129 -8.73 -23.96 15.15
CA THR A 129 -8.42 -23.07 14.04
C THR A 129 -7.37 -22.12 14.56
N ARG A 130 -6.26 -21.92 13.83
CA ARG A 130 -5.27 -20.89 14.16
C ARG A 130 -6.01 -19.62 14.57
N PRO A 131 -5.68 -19.00 15.71
CA PRO A 131 -6.33 -17.75 16.08
C PRO A 131 -6.15 -16.78 14.91
N CYS A 132 -7.26 -16.39 14.28
CA CYS A 132 -7.22 -15.30 13.33
C CYS A 132 -7.01 -14.05 14.18
N ASP A 133 -5.77 -13.56 14.22
CA ASP A 133 -5.46 -12.31 14.91
C ASP A 133 -6.18 -11.19 14.16
N THR A 134 -7.35 -10.82 14.69
CA THR A 134 -8.22 -9.81 14.10
C THR A 134 -7.51 -8.46 14.02
N ALA A 135 -6.61 -8.15 14.96
CA ALA A 135 -5.84 -6.90 14.94
C ALA A 135 -4.79 -6.91 13.83
N LEU A 136 -4.12 -8.04 13.61
CA LEU A 136 -3.21 -8.21 12.47
C LEU A 136 -3.97 -8.13 11.15
N ASN A 137 -5.12 -8.80 11.04
CA ASN A 137 -5.94 -8.79 9.83
C ASN A 137 -6.44 -7.38 9.49
N GLU A 138 -6.93 -6.63 10.49
CA GLU A 138 -7.31 -5.22 10.31
C GLU A 138 -6.13 -4.35 9.88
N ARG A 139 -4.94 -4.58 10.43
CA ARG A 139 -3.73 -3.83 10.05
C ARG A 139 -3.32 -4.11 8.62
N VAL A 140 -3.36 -5.38 8.19
CA VAL A 140 -3.09 -5.78 6.80
C VAL A 140 -4.09 -5.13 5.84
N ILE A 141 -5.38 -5.18 6.17
CA ILE A 141 -6.43 -4.54 5.36
C ILE A 141 -6.18 -3.03 5.23
N ARG A 142 -5.90 -2.33 6.34
CA ARG A 142 -5.61 -0.88 6.32
C ARG A 142 -4.36 -0.56 5.49
N GLN A 143 -3.29 -1.35 5.63
CA GLN A 143 -2.08 -1.17 4.84
C GLN A 143 -2.35 -1.40 3.35
N GLN A 144 -3.17 -2.39 3.00
CA GLN A 144 -3.52 -2.68 1.62
C GLN A 144 -4.31 -1.52 0.98
N TYR A 145 -5.28 -0.94 1.69
CA TYR A 145 -5.96 0.28 1.22
C TYR A 145 -5.00 1.47 1.09
N ALA A 146 -4.12 1.70 2.08
CA ALA A 146 -3.15 2.79 2.02
C ALA A 146 -2.19 2.64 0.82
N LEU A 147 -1.78 1.41 0.49
CA LEU A 147 -0.96 1.14 -0.69
C LEU A 147 -1.71 1.42 -2.00
N TYR A 148 -2.99 1.05 -2.08
CA TYR A 148 -3.80 1.36 -3.26
C TYR A 148 -4.02 2.86 -3.45
N ASP A 149 -4.35 3.58 -2.38
CA ASP A 149 -4.52 5.04 -2.41
C ASP A 149 -3.22 5.73 -2.83
N ALA A 150 -2.08 5.29 -2.26
CA ALA A 150 -0.77 5.81 -2.64
C ALA A 150 -0.44 5.54 -4.11
N ALA A 151 -0.80 4.37 -4.65
CA ALA A 151 -0.57 4.01 -6.05
C ALA A 151 -1.41 4.86 -7.01
N VAL A 152 -2.69 5.10 -6.69
CA VAL A 152 -3.57 5.99 -7.45
C VAL A 152 -3.02 7.42 -7.44
N GLU A 153 -2.64 7.92 -6.27
CA GLU A 153 -2.09 9.27 -6.13
C GLU A 153 -0.76 9.43 -6.87
N ASN A 154 0.11 8.41 -6.84
CA ASN A 154 1.36 8.43 -7.60
C ASN A 154 1.09 8.45 -9.11
N THR A 155 0.11 7.68 -9.57
CA THR A 155 -0.31 7.66 -10.99
C THR A 155 -0.83 9.03 -11.41
N ARG A 156 -1.66 9.67 -10.58
CA ARG A 156 -2.15 11.04 -10.82
C ARG A 156 -1.00 12.05 -10.90
N LYS A 157 -0.07 12.01 -9.94
CA LYS A 157 1.11 12.89 -9.95
C LYS A 157 1.97 12.67 -11.19
N ARG A 158 2.25 11.42 -11.59
CA ARG A 158 3.04 11.13 -12.80
C ARG A 158 2.40 11.68 -14.08
N LYS A 159 1.07 11.71 -14.13
CA LYS A 159 0.32 12.24 -15.28
C LYS A 159 0.27 13.77 -15.27
N ASP A 160 -0.15 14.36 -14.16
CA ASP A 160 -0.58 15.77 -14.13
C ASP A 160 0.55 16.72 -13.68
N LEU A 161 1.48 16.26 -12.83
CA LEU A 161 2.55 17.11 -12.26
C LEU A 161 3.53 17.64 -13.32
N PRO A 162 4.01 16.84 -14.30
CA PRO A 162 4.89 17.35 -15.33
C PRO A 162 4.25 18.50 -16.13
N GLY A 163 2.97 18.37 -16.49
CA GLY A 163 2.23 19.41 -17.18
C GLY A 163 2.13 20.69 -16.36
N HIS A 164 1.84 20.59 -15.06
CA HIS A 164 1.79 21.75 -14.18
C HIS A 164 3.15 22.46 -14.04
N ILE A 165 4.25 21.69 -13.96
CA ILE A 165 5.61 22.24 -13.88
C ILE A 165 5.96 22.98 -15.17
N ILE A 166 5.69 22.37 -16.34
CA ILE A 166 5.95 22.99 -17.64
C ILE A 166 5.16 24.29 -17.77
N GLN A 167 3.87 24.27 -17.46
CA GLN A 167 3.02 25.47 -17.52
C GLN A 167 3.56 26.60 -16.65
N ARG A 168 4.03 26.30 -15.42
CA ARG A 168 4.65 27.30 -14.55
C ARG A 168 5.96 27.84 -15.11
N LEU A 169 6.80 26.97 -15.67
CA LEU A 169 8.07 27.37 -16.28
C LEU A 169 7.84 28.24 -17.51
N GLU A 170 6.91 27.89 -18.38
CA GLU A 170 6.52 28.68 -19.55
C GLU A 170 6.02 30.06 -19.13
N THR A 171 5.14 30.12 -18.11
CA THR A 171 4.63 31.40 -17.60
C THR A 171 5.76 32.27 -17.05
N ALA A 172 6.68 31.70 -16.28
CA ALA A 172 7.83 32.43 -15.74
C ALA A 172 8.81 32.88 -16.82
N ALA A 173 9.06 32.04 -17.83
CA ALA A 173 9.90 32.37 -18.98
C ALA A 173 9.29 33.50 -19.81
N GLN A 174 7.98 33.48 -20.02
CA GLN A 174 7.25 34.54 -20.71
C GLN A 174 7.35 35.87 -19.97
N GLN A 175 7.12 35.87 -18.65
CA GLN A 175 7.26 37.07 -17.82
C GLN A 175 8.69 37.64 -17.88
N SER A 176 9.71 36.78 -17.84
CA SER A 176 11.10 37.19 -17.98
C SER A 176 11.39 37.80 -19.35
N SER A 177 10.87 37.19 -20.41
CA SER A 177 11.01 37.70 -21.79
C SER A 177 10.35 39.07 -21.96
N GLU A 178 9.14 39.25 -21.43
CA GLU A 178 8.42 40.53 -21.46
C GLU A 178 9.18 41.63 -20.71
N HIS A 179 9.74 41.30 -19.54
CA HIS A 179 10.56 42.22 -18.76
C HIS A 179 11.84 42.63 -19.51
N LEU A 180 12.57 41.68 -20.10
CA LEU A 180 13.76 41.98 -20.91
C LEU A 180 13.42 42.80 -22.15
N HIS A 181 12.29 42.55 -22.79
CA HIS A 181 11.83 43.33 -23.94
C HIS A 181 11.58 44.78 -23.53
N SER A 182 10.87 45.01 -22.43
CA SER A 182 10.63 46.35 -21.88
C SER A 182 11.93 47.10 -21.56
N GLN A 183 12.91 46.42 -20.94
CA GLN A 183 14.23 47.03 -20.68
C GLN A 183 14.98 47.38 -21.97
N THR A 184 14.86 46.53 -23.00
CA THR A 184 15.50 46.78 -24.30
C THR A 184 14.88 48.00 -24.98
N GLU A 185 13.55 48.16 -24.91
CA GLU A 185 12.87 49.35 -25.43
C GLU A 185 13.30 50.63 -24.69
N GLU A 186 13.43 50.57 -23.37
CA GLU A 186 13.92 51.69 -22.56
C GLU A 186 15.34 52.11 -22.96
N ILE A 187 16.25 51.14 -23.14
CA ILE A 187 17.62 51.40 -23.61
C ILE A 187 17.60 52.05 -25.00
N ASN A 188 16.80 51.53 -25.93
CA ASN A 188 16.69 52.10 -27.28
C ASN A 188 16.19 53.56 -27.24
N GLN A 189 15.23 53.88 -26.37
CA GLN A 189 14.77 55.26 -26.17
C GLN A 189 15.87 56.16 -25.60
N LEU A 190 16.63 55.68 -24.61
CA LEU A 190 17.75 56.42 -24.04
C LEU A 190 18.87 56.67 -25.07
N GLU A 191 19.16 55.68 -25.93
CA GLU A 191 20.12 55.83 -27.02
C GLU A 191 19.64 56.84 -28.08
N ALA A 192 18.36 56.79 -28.45
CA ALA A 192 17.76 57.78 -29.36
C ALA A 192 17.84 59.20 -28.77
N ASN A 193 17.46 59.37 -27.50
CA ASN A 193 17.55 60.66 -26.80
C ASN A 193 19.00 61.16 -26.71
N ARG A 194 19.97 60.25 -26.50
CA ARG A 194 21.40 60.59 -26.47
C ARG A 194 21.89 61.05 -27.84
N ALA A 195 21.44 60.41 -28.92
CA ALA A 195 21.76 60.82 -30.29
C ALA A 195 21.21 62.21 -30.62
N GLU A 196 19.99 62.54 -30.16
CA GLU A 196 19.42 63.89 -30.28
C GLU A 196 20.17 64.94 -29.45
N GLN A 197 20.65 64.59 -28.25
CA GLN A 197 21.48 65.49 -27.46
C GLN A 197 22.86 65.76 -28.09
N LEU A 198 23.39 64.82 -28.87
CA LEU A 198 24.65 64.97 -29.63
C LEU A 198 24.50 65.91 -30.84
N THR A 199 23.30 66.09 -31.37
CA THR A 199 23.01 67.04 -32.47
C THR A 199 22.67 68.44 -31.97
N THR A 200 22.52 68.63 -30.66
CA THR A 200 22.23 69.93 -30.04
C THR A 200 23.49 70.81 -29.99
N ASP A 201 23.41 72.07 -30.43
CA ASP A 201 24.54 73.02 -30.47
C ASP A 201 25.22 73.11 -29.09
N PRO A 202 26.56 72.96 -28.98
CA PRO A 202 27.29 73.07 -27.72
C PRO A 202 27.05 74.37 -26.96
N ARG A 203 26.64 75.46 -27.62
CA ARG A 203 26.25 76.71 -26.95
C ARG A 203 24.92 76.59 -26.19
N GLN A 204 23.97 75.80 -26.69
CA GLN A 204 22.67 75.56 -26.03
C GLN A 204 22.76 74.55 -24.88
N ARG A 205 23.76 73.66 -24.90
CA ARG A 205 24.02 72.71 -23.78
C ARG A 205 24.36 73.43 -22.47
N TRP A 206 25.00 74.61 -22.54
CA TRP A 206 25.35 75.41 -21.36
C TRP A 206 24.13 76.01 -20.66
N ASP A 207 23.11 76.41 -21.41
CA ASP A 207 21.86 76.96 -20.86
C ASP A 207 21.01 75.88 -20.17
N ILE A 208 21.04 74.64 -20.68
CA ILE A 208 20.34 73.49 -20.09
C ILE A 208 21.02 73.03 -18.80
N LEU A 209 22.36 73.04 -18.75
CA LEU A 209 23.13 72.57 -17.58
C LEU A 209 23.08 73.56 -16.41
N ASN A 210 22.85 74.84 -16.70
CA ASN A 210 22.70 75.92 -15.71
C ASN A 210 21.22 76.31 -15.49
N ALA A 211 20.27 75.59 -16.08
CA ALA A 211 18.86 75.75 -15.75
C ALA A 211 18.68 75.37 -14.27
N GLU A 212 18.09 76.28 -13.50
CA GLU A 212 17.81 76.06 -12.08
C GLU A 212 16.99 74.76 -11.91
N PRO A 213 17.39 73.81 -11.03
CA PRO A 213 16.73 72.52 -10.96
C PRO A 213 15.24 72.72 -10.64
N PRO A 214 14.32 72.13 -11.43
CA PRO A 214 12.91 72.22 -11.11
C PRO A 214 12.70 71.38 -9.85
N ASN A 215 12.39 72.04 -8.74
CA ASN A 215 11.89 71.42 -7.51
C ASN A 215 12.91 70.73 -6.60
N ILE A 216 13.91 71.50 -6.15
CA ILE A 216 14.86 71.10 -5.07
C ILE A 216 14.11 70.63 -3.80
N GLN A 217 12.94 71.21 -3.50
CA GLN A 217 12.13 70.85 -2.33
C GLN A 217 11.57 69.43 -2.39
N GLU A 218 11.12 68.99 -3.56
CA GLU A 218 10.59 67.62 -3.75
C GLU A 218 11.70 66.58 -3.63
N THR A 219 12.86 66.85 -4.22
CA THR A 219 14.04 65.98 -4.09
C THR A 219 14.49 65.86 -2.63
N GLN A 220 14.46 66.97 -1.88
CA GLN A 220 14.80 66.98 -0.45
C GLN A 220 13.77 66.25 0.41
N ALA A 221 12.47 66.37 0.09
CA ALA A 221 11.41 65.61 0.74
C ALA A 221 11.56 64.10 0.50
N ASN A 222 11.85 63.69 -0.73
CA ASN A 222 12.07 62.29 -1.10
C ASN A 222 13.28 61.70 -0.38
N PHE A 223 14.39 62.44 -0.31
CA PHE A 223 15.58 62.02 0.43
C PHE A 223 15.32 61.89 1.93
N THR A 224 14.54 62.81 2.50
CA THR A 224 14.17 62.78 3.93
C THR A 224 13.27 61.58 4.23
N GLY A 225 12.27 61.31 3.38
CA GLY A 225 11.38 60.15 3.52
C GLY A 225 12.10 58.81 3.40
N ALA A 226 13.05 58.69 2.46
CA ALA A 226 13.89 57.50 2.31
C ALA A 226 14.75 57.26 3.56
N ASN A 227 15.38 58.30 4.11
CA ASN A 227 16.17 58.19 5.34
C ASN A 227 15.32 57.78 6.54
N GLN A 228 14.11 58.33 6.67
CA GLN A 228 13.21 57.96 7.75
C GLN A 228 12.81 56.47 7.68
N THR A 229 12.51 55.98 6.47
CA THR A 229 12.19 54.57 6.22
C THR A 229 13.37 53.66 6.57
N ILE A 230 14.60 54.06 6.20
CA ILE A 230 15.82 53.32 6.54
C ILE A 230 16.03 53.28 8.06
N CYS A 231 15.80 54.40 8.76
CA CYS A 231 15.89 54.44 10.22
C CYS A 231 14.88 53.51 10.91
N GLU A 232 13.63 53.47 10.44
CA GLU A 232 12.60 52.56 10.96
C GLU A 232 12.95 51.09 10.72
N LEU A 233 13.54 50.77 9.56
CA LEU A 233 14.03 49.43 9.26
C LEU A 233 15.16 49.01 10.20
N ILE A 234 16.14 49.90 10.42
CA ILE A 234 17.28 49.64 11.32
C ILE A 234 16.81 49.43 12.76
N GLN A 235 15.78 50.17 13.21
CA GLN A 235 15.23 50.03 14.56
C GLN A 235 14.41 48.74 14.75
N SER A 236 13.75 48.25 13.70
CA SER A 236 12.91 47.04 13.76
C SER A 236 13.66 45.73 13.53
N LEU A 237 14.82 45.77 12.87
CA LEU A 237 15.66 44.61 12.57
C LEU A 237 16.05 43.76 13.81
N PRO A 238 16.47 44.33 14.96
CA PRO A 238 16.82 43.54 16.14
C PRO A 238 15.64 42.71 16.68
N GLN A 239 14.45 43.30 16.73
CA GLN A 239 13.23 42.58 17.17
C GLN A 239 12.85 41.47 16.20
N LEU A 240 13.01 41.70 14.89
CA LEU A 240 12.77 40.68 13.87
C LEU A 240 13.73 39.49 14.03
N ILE A 241 15.01 39.75 14.31
CA ILE A 241 16.00 38.70 14.55
C ILE A 241 15.63 37.90 15.81
N GLU A 242 15.29 38.58 16.92
CA GLU A 242 14.93 37.92 18.17
C GLU A 242 13.67 37.04 18.03
N THR A 243 12.64 37.56 17.37
CA THR A 243 11.40 36.81 17.10
C THR A 243 11.64 35.61 16.20
N THR A 244 12.48 35.74 15.18
CA THR A 244 12.85 34.65 14.27
C THR A 244 13.66 33.58 14.99
N SER A 245 14.67 33.96 15.79
CA SER A 245 15.44 33.01 16.59
C SER A 245 14.58 32.25 17.60
N ARG A 246 13.61 32.93 18.24
CA ARG A 246 12.66 32.28 19.15
C ARG A 246 11.75 31.30 18.42
N ALA A 247 11.27 31.65 17.23
CA ALA A 247 10.45 30.76 16.41
C ALA A 247 11.22 29.50 15.97
N ILE A 248 12.50 29.64 15.61
CA ILE A 248 13.37 28.50 15.27
C ILE A 248 13.53 27.57 16.46
N ASN A 249 13.84 28.10 17.65
CA ASN A 249 14.01 27.30 18.87
C ASN A 249 12.72 26.55 19.23
N LEU A 250 11.56 27.21 19.15
CA LEU A 250 10.26 26.58 19.38
C LEU A 250 9.98 25.45 18.38
N HIS A 251 10.35 25.64 17.11
CA HIS A 251 10.19 24.62 16.09
C HIS A 251 11.07 23.39 16.37
N GLU A 252 12.32 23.59 16.80
CA GLU A 252 13.21 22.48 17.20
C GLU A 252 12.70 21.74 18.45
N GLU A 253 12.15 22.46 19.43
CA GLU A 253 11.58 21.87 20.65
C GLU A 253 10.34 21.00 20.33
N VAL A 254 9.45 21.47 19.46
CA VAL A 254 8.29 20.69 18.97
C VAL A 254 8.76 19.49 18.14
N ALA A 255 9.76 19.64 17.27
CA ALA A 255 10.27 18.55 16.46
C ALA A 255 10.96 17.46 17.30
N ASN A 256 11.63 17.82 18.40
CA ASN A 256 12.28 16.88 19.29
C ASN A 256 11.30 16.15 20.21
N THR A 257 10.25 16.82 20.67
CA THR A 257 9.17 16.19 21.47
C THR A 257 8.32 15.21 20.67
N LEU A 258 8.16 15.42 19.36
CA LEU A 258 7.48 14.48 18.46
C LEU A 258 8.33 13.23 18.09
N LYS A 259 9.65 13.27 18.27
CA LYS A 259 10.56 12.13 18.00
C LYS A 259 10.73 11.19 19.19
N THR A 260 10.34 11.62 20.39
CA THR A 260 10.50 10.87 21.65
C THR A 260 9.23 10.14 22.11
N THR A 261 8.13 10.26 21.36
CA THR A 261 6.89 9.47 21.47
C THR A 261 6.79 8.43 20.37
#